data_AF-A0A3B8NTI6-F1
#
_entry.id   AF-A0A3B8NTI6-F1
#
_cell.length_a   1.000
_cell.length_b   1.000
_cell.length_c   1.000
_cell.angle_alpha   90.00
_cell.angle_beta   90.00
_cell.angle_gamma   90.00
#
_symmetry.space_group_name_H-M   'P 1'
#
loop_
_entity.id
_entity.type
_entity.pdbx_description
1 polymer ?
#
loop_
_entity_poly.entity_id
_entity_poly.type
_entity_poly.pdbx_seq_one_letter_code
_entity_poly.pdbx_strand_id
1 'polypeptide(L)'
;MKIRVKYCGGCNCGYDRTKFLRDLLSYLNQELQEDIEVVYEEEGTFDVGLIICGCPACCADRTEVRKGTENWHVVSAGLLDYLEVPQSEIPVMLGQLIKSAREKATK
;
A
#
# COMPACT_ATOMS: atom_id res chain seq x y z
N MET A 1 -6.63 -9.72 -7.27
CA MET A 1 -6.37 -9.27 -5.88
C MET A 1 -7.04 -7.93 -5.64
N LYS A 2 -7.70 -7.74 -4.50
CA LYS A 2 -8.29 -6.46 -4.09
C LYS A 2 -7.33 -5.70 -3.19
N ILE A 3 -6.97 -4.48 -3.59
CA ILE A 3 -6.16 -3.57 -2.80
C ILE A 3 -7.03 -2.43 -2.30
N ARG A 4 -7.12 -2.30 -0.98
CA ARG A 4 -7.71 -1.13 -0.34
C ARG A 4 -6.72 0.01 -0.31
N VAL A 5 -7.14 1.20 -0.73
CA VAL A 5 -6.28 2.39 -0.65
C VAL A 5 -6.90 3.45 0.26
N LYS A 6 -6.11 3.94 1.20
CA LYS A 6 -6.39 5.15 1.98
C LYS A 6 -5.28 6.17 1.77
N TYR A 7 -5.66 7.43 1.60
CA TYR A 7 -4.71 8.52 1.45
C TYR A 7 -4.53 9.27 2.78
N CYS A 8 -3.30 9.65 3.07
CA CYS A 8 -2.92 10.52 4.18
C CYS A 8 -2.01 11.66 3.71
N GLY A 9 -1.88 12.73 4.49
CA GLY A 9 -0.89 13.78 4.25
C GLY A 9 -1.26 14.75 3.13
N GLY A 10 -2.55 15.02 2.91
CA GLY A 10 -2.99 16.07 1.97
C GLY A 10 -2.62 17.49 2.40
N CYS A 11 -2.28 17.68 3.68
CA CYS A 11 -1.89 18.97 4.24
C CYS A 11 -0.50 19.46 3.81
N ASN A 12 0.43 18.55 3.47
CA ASN A 12 1.79 18.90 3.04
C ASN A 12 2.37 17.79 2.15
N CYS A 13 1.82 17.65 0.94
CA CYS A 13 2.17 16.57 0.03
C CYS A 13 3.39 16.93 -0.81
N GLY A 14 4.53 16.28 -0.56
CA GLY A 14 5.79 16.56 -1.28
C GLY A 14 5.92 15.94 -2.68
N TYR A 15 4.92 15.15 -3.12
CA TYR A 15 4.96 14.42 -4.39
C TYR A 15 3.54 14.16 -4.95
N ASP A 16 3.43 13.74 -6.21
CA ASP A 16 2.14 13.33 -6.79
C ASP A 16 1.78 11.90 -6.32
N ARG A 17 0.94 11.82 -5.28
CA ARG A 17 0.45 10.55 -4.70
C ARG A 17 -0.35 9.70 -5.67
N THR A 18 -1.09 10.32 -6.58
CA THR A 18 -1.95 9.60 -7.53
C THR A 18 -1.08 8.96 -8.61
N LYS A 19 -0.11 9.71 -9.14
CA LYS A 19 0.89 9.15 -10.06
C LYS A 19 1.71 8.04 -9.40
N PHE A 20 2.20 8.28 -8.18
CA PHE A 20 2.95 7.27 -7.42
C PHE A 20 2.15 5.98 -7.23
N LEU A 21 0.89 6.08 -6.80
CA LEU A 21 0.03 4.90 -6.63
C LEU A 21 -0.18 4.19 -7.97
N ARG A 22 -0.46 4.91 -9.06
CA ARG A 22 -0.67 4.30 -10.38
C ARG A 22 0.57 3.51 -10.82
N ASP A 23 1.75 4.12 -10.72
CA ASP A 23 3.00 3.49 -11.13
C ASP A 23 3.30 2.26 -10.25
N LEU A 24 3.01 2.34 -8.94
CA LEU A 24 3.11 1.21 -8.01
C LEU A 24 2.15 0.06 -8.38
N LEU A 25 0.88 0.35 -8.65
CA LEU A 25 -0.11 -0.65 -9.03
C LEU A 25 0.24 -1.31 -10.37
N SER A 26 0.75 -0.56 -11.34
CA SER A 26 1.23 -1.11 -12.61
C SER A 26 2.37 -2.10 -12.40
N TYR A 27 3.33 -1.77 -11.53
CA TYR A 27 4.40 -2.70 -11.18
C TYR A 27 3.86 -3.96 -10.49
N LEU A 28 3.00 -3.80 -9.48
CA LEU A 28 2.45 -4.94 -8.73
C LEU A 28 1.62 -5.88 -9.62
N ASN A 29 0.84 -5.36 -10.57
CA ASN A 29 0.09 -6.19 -11.52
C ASN A 29 1.05 -7.08 -12.34
N GLN A 30 2.14 -6.50 -12.85
CA GLN A 30 3.17 -7.25 -13.59
C GLN A 30 3.91 -8.26 -12.72
N GLU A 31 4.35 -7.86 -11.53
CA GLU A 31 5.17 -8.67 -10.62
C GLU A 31 4.40 -9.83 -9.97
N LEU A 32 3.10 -9.63 -9.74
CA LEU A 32 2.20 -10.66 -9.18
C LEU A 32 1.51 -11.48 -10.28
N GLN A 33 1.60 -11.06 -11.54
CA GLN A 33 0.89 -11.66 -12.68
C GLN A 33 -0.61 -11.82 -12.40
N GLU A 34 -1.22 -10.81 -11.78
CA GLU A 34 -2.60 -10.87 -11.30
C GLU A 34 -3.29 -9.51 -11.50
N ASP A 35 -4.57 -9.55 -11.88
CA ASP A 35 -5.39 -8.35 -11.97
C ASP A 35 -5.61 -7.73 -10.58
N ILE A 36 -5.27 -6.44 -10.47
CA ILE A 36 -5.43 -5.66 -9.25
C ILE A 36 -6.67 -4.79 -9.37
N GLU A 37 -7.62 -5.01 -8.46
CA GLU A 37 -8.79 -4.16 -8.27
C GLU A 37 -8.54 -3.22 -7.09
N VAL A 38 -8.66 -1.91 -7.31
CA VAL A 38 -8.54 -0.92 -6.23
C VAL A 38 -9.90 -0.64 -5.63
N VAL A 39 -10.03 -0.85 -4.32
CA VAL A 39 -11.26 -0.60 -3.56
C VAL A 39 -11.07 0.54 -2.56
N TYR A 40 -12.10 1.37 -2.40
CA TYR A 40 -12.08 2.53 -1.48
C TYR A 40 -13.12 2.42 -0.35
N GLU A 41 -14.05 1.46 -0.45
CA GLU A 41 -15.18 1.27 0.47
C GLU A 41 -14.78 0.73 1.84
N GLU A 42 -15.26 1.30 2.93
CA GLU A 42 -14.90 0.88 4.30
C GLU A 42 -15.35 -0.50 4.70
N GLU A 43 -16.33 -1.04 3.99
CA GLU A 43 -16.89 -2.36 4.25
C GLU A 43 -16.47 -3.32 3.14
N GLY A 44 -16.23 -4.58 3.50
CA GLY A 44 -15.83 -5.64 2.59
C GLY A 44 -14.46 -6.23 2.88
N THR A 45 -14.18 -7.37 2.24
CA THR A 45 -12.91 -8.07 2.33
C THR A 45 -11.98 -7.64 1.19
N PHE A 46 -10.70 -7.50 1.51
CA PHE A 46 -9.64 -7.17 0.56
C PHE A 46 -8.35 -7.83 1.03
N ASP A 47 -7.44 -8.10 0.10
CA ASP A 47 -6.24 -8.90 0.37
C ASP A 47 -5.14 -8.05 1.01
N VAL A 48 -5.01 -6.80 0.55
CA VAL A 48 -3.94 -5.86 0.95
C VAL A 48 -4.52 -4.48 1.21
N GLY A 49 -4.11 -3.84 2.30
CA GLY A 49 -4.40 -2.43 2.55
C GLY A 49 -3.16 -1.55 2.38
N LEU A 50 -3.30 -0.43 1.68
CA LEU A 50 -2.25 0.56 1.49
C LEU A 50 -2.66 1.91 2.08
N ILE A 51 -1.77 2.52 2.85
CA ILE A 51 -1.90 3.89 3.34
C ILE A 51 -0.86 4.75 2.61
N ILE A 52 -1.32 5.50 1.61
CA ILE A 52 -0.46 6.37 0.78
C ILE A 52 -0.25 7.71 1.49
N CYS A 53 0.94 7.92 2.04
CA CYS A 53 1.25 9.03 2.92
C CYS A 53 1.98 10.16 2.20
N GLY A 54 1.36 11.33 2.13
CA GLY A 54 1.97 12.54 1.57
C GLY A 54 3.00 13.23 2.48
N CYS A 55 2.99 12.92 3.77
CA CYS A 55 3.92 13.45 4.76
C CYS A 55 4.27 12.39 5.84
N PRO A 56 5.38 12.57 6.58
CA PRO A 56 5.85 11.57 7.55
C PRO A 56 4.91 11.32 8.74
N ALA A 57 3.99 12.24 9.04
CA ALA A 57 3.09 12.13 10.18
C ALA A 57 2.13 10.93 10.08
N CYS A 58 1.83 10.46 8.85
CA CYS A 58 1.03 9.26 8.59
C CYS A 58 -0.28 9.17 9.42
N CYS A 59 -0.97 10.30 9.65
CA CYS A 59 -2.12 10.41 10.57
C CYS A 59 -3.30 9.43 10.33
N ALA A 60 -3.37 8.81 9.15
CA ALA A 60 -4.39 7.84 8.78
C ALA A 60 -3.99 6.41 9.16
N ASP A 61 -2.74 6.16 9.57
CA ASP A 61 -2.34 4.88 10.13
C ASP A 61 -2.89 4.75 11.55
N ARG A 62 -4.08 4.16 11.64
CA ARG A 62 -4.81 3.93 12.88
C ARG A 62 -5.43 2.54 12.86
N THR A 63 -5.63 1.98 14.04
CA THR A 63 -6.25 0.65 14.22
C THR A 63 -7.63 0.56 13.56
N GLU A 64 -8.40 1.65 13.53
CA GLU A 64 -9.72 1.68 12.88
C GLU A 64 -9.64 1.58 11.36
N VAL A 65 -8.55 2.09 10.77
CA VAL A 65 -8.29 2.01 9.34
C VAL A 65 -7.77 0.63 8.97
N ARG A 66 -6.92 0.04 9.82
CA ARG A 66 -6.30 -1.29 9.61
C ARG A 66 -7.24 -2.49 9.74
N LYS A 67 -8.56 -2.31 9.62
CA LYS A 67 -9.55 -3.41 9.64
C LYS A 67 -9.59 -4.13 8.29
N GLY A 68 -10.21 -5.32 8.24
CA GLY A 68 -10.51 -6.05 7.00
C GLY A 68 -9.40 -6.98 6.48
N THR A 69 -8.13 -6.70 6.79
CA THR A 69 -6.98 -7.57 6.54
C THR A 69 -5.89 -7.28 7.57
N GLU A 70 -4.98 -8.22 7.81
CA GLU A 70 -3.76 -7.99 8.59
C GLU A 70 -2.61 -7.46 7.73
N ASN A 71 -2.74 -7.54 6.39
CA ASN A 71 -1.70 -7.19 5.43
C ASN A 71 -1.77 -5.70 5.02
N TRP A 72 -1.47 -4.83 5.99
CA TRP A 72 -1.47 -3.38 5.80
C TRP A 72 -0.08 -2.79 5.70
N HIS A 73 0.15 -1.99 4.66
CA HIS A 73 1.41 -1.30 4.42
C HIS A 73 1.26 0.23 4.36
N VAL A 74 2.17 0.93 5.02
CA VAL A 74 2.33 2.39 4.93
C VAL A 74 3.35 2.70 3.85
N VAL A 75 2.98 3.54 2.87
CA VAL A 75 3.82 3.78 1.69
C VAL A 75 3.89 5.27 1.35
N SER A 76 5.10 5.77 1.09
CA SER A 76 5.31 7.12 0.55
C SER A 76 6.44 7.14 -0.48
N ALA A 77 6.74 8.32 -1.06
CA ALA A 77 7.90 8.52 -1.94
C ALA A 77 9.22 8.55 -1.14
N GLY A 78 9.63 7.40 -0.61
CA GLY A 78 10.86 7.25 0.17
C GLY A 78 10.72 6.42 1.46
N LEU A 79 9.54 5.86 1.73
CA LEU A 79 9.28 5.10 2.95
C LEU A 79 8.31 3.95 2.67
N LEU A 80 8.63 2.80 3.27
CA LEU A 80 7.77 1.61 3.31
C LEU A 80 7.75 1.08 4.74
N ASP A 81 6.57 1.01 5.35
CA ASP A 81 6.37 0.55 6.74
C ASP A 81 7.31 1.20 7.76
N TYR A 82 7.44 2.52 7.65
CA TYR A 82 8.30 3.36 8.51
C TYR A 82 9.80 3.12 8.36
N LEU A 83 10.22 2.36 7.34
CA LEU A 83 11.61 2.22 6.95
C LEU A 83 11.91 3.13 5.76
N GLU A 84 13.03 3.83 5.81
CA GLU A 84 13.53 4.59 4.67
C GLU A 84 13.96 3.62 3.56
N VAL A 85 13.35 3.80 2.39
CA VAL A 85 13.59 2.94 1.23
C VAL A 85 13.66 3.85 0.01
N PRO A 86 14.68 3.71 -0.87
CA PRO A 86 14.71 4.43 -2.13
C PRO A 86 13.40 4.24 -2.89
N GLN A 87 12.80 5.32 -3.40
CA GLN A 87 11.49 5.25 -4.05
C GLN A 87 11.44 4.19 -5.18
N SER A 88 12.55 3.96 -5.87
CA SER A 88 12.69 2.94 -6.91
C SER A 88 12.61 1.49 -6.41
N GLU A 89 12.92 1.23 -5.14
CA GLU A 89 12.92 -0.11 -4.53
C GLU A 89 11.59 -0.45 -3.87
N ILE A 90 10.77 0.55 -3.52
CA ILE A 90 9.47 0.36 -2.87
C ILE A 90 8.56 -0.62 -3.60
N PRO A 91 8.37 -0.55 -4.94
CA PRO A 91 7.50 -1.49 -5.63
C PRO A 91 7.96 -2.95 -5.50
N VAL A 92 9.28 -3.18 -5.59
CA VAL A 92 9.90 -4.51 -5.49
C VAL A 92 9.67 -5.07 -4.09
N MET A 93 10.02 -4.29 -3.05
CA MET A 93 9.89 -4.72 -1.66
C MET A 93 8.44 -4.97 -1.26
N LEU A 94 7.52 -4.09 -1.67
CA LEU A 94 6.09 -4.28 -1.40
C LEU A 94 5.57 -5.56 -2.06
N GLY A 95 5.97 -5.83 -3.31
CA GLY A 95 5.61 -7.08 -4.00
C GLY A 95 6.07 -8.32 -3.23
N GLN A 96 7.30 -8.31 -2.69
CA GLN A 96 7.84 -9.41 -1.88
C GLN A 96 7.09 -9.58 -0.54
N LEU A 97 6.74 -8.47 0.13
CA LEU A 97 5.95 -8.51 1.37
C LEU A 97 4.57 -9.14 1.12
N ILE A 98 3.89 -8.72 0.04
CA ILE A 98 2.59 -9.27 -0.34
C ILE A 98 2.69 -10.77 -0.63
N LYS A 99 3.69 -11.22 -1.41
CA LYS A 99 3.92 -12.65 -1.68
C LYS A 99 4.14 -13.43 -0.37
N SER A 100 5.01 -12.91 0.50
CA SER A 100 5.34 -13.55 1.78
C SER A 100 4.14 -13.65 2.73
N ALA A 101 3.27 -12.64 2.76
CA ALA A 101 2.06 -12.65 3.57
C ALA A 101 1.06 -13.73 3.10
N ARG A 102 0.91 -13.89 1.78
CA ARG A 102 0.03 -14.91 1.17
C ARG A 102 0.50 -16.34 1.46
N GLU A 103 1.80 -16.58 1.39
CA GLU A 103 2.38 -17.90 1.71
C GLU A 103 2.14 -18.29 3.17
N LYS A 104 2.17 -17.33 4.09
CA LYS A 104 1.87 -17.57 5.52
C LYS A 104 0.39 -17.86 5.75
N ALA A 105 -0.51 -17.20 5.03
CA ALA A 105 -1.96 -17.40 5.15
C ALA A 105 -2.45 -18.76 4.61
N THR A 106 -1.63 -19.47 3.83
CA THR A 106 -1.97 -20.76 3.22
C THR A 106 -1.48 -21.96 4.05
N LYS A 107 -0.76 -21.72 5.15
CA LYS A 107 -0.24 -22.74 6.08
C LYS A 107 -1.05 -22.75 7.37
#